data_AF-A0A9D8IPM5-F1
#
_entry.id   AF-A0A9D8IPM5-F1
#
_cell.length_a   1.000
_cell.length_b   1.000
_cell.length_c   1.000
_cell.angle_alpha   90.00
_cell.angle_beta   90.00
_cell.angle_gamma   90.00
#
_symmetry.space_group_name_H-M   'P 1'
#
loop_
_entity.id
_entity.type
_entity.pdbx_description
1 polymer ?
#
loop_
_entity_poly.entity_id
_entity_poly.type
_entity_poly.pdbx_seq_one_letter_code
_entity_poly.pdbx_strand_id
1 'polypeptide(L)'
;MALALLVWLPLGIAGLPLDTPDGFLHLGWSVAWVRQLQAGWLWPTWSDLPWAGAGSFALLIYPPLFRVISGLPMLIGVPPDQAIASGLLVILLVNALGAAALAQAWLRPGGWRWLLLLTAALNPYLWVNLYVRGAWPEALAQALLWWLALGLLGLERRRCWGIPLSTAALAGIVLSNWNGALLSGLIWALAGFGLWRQGRWRGWLLSSGLALGLSSPFWLPALLALSGVRPPMPAGLFATEFFFGGGGGPRTFADLLWIQGLCLALLLALRGLGWGWRGWRPNPQVSVLAPWGLWIAVLGLVLMLPPAQAVYDLLTPLQRIQFPWRWLAPAWLGALLWLCSPGALEPQ
;
A
#
# COMPACT_ATOMS: atom_id res chain seq x y z
N MET A 1 10.08 -11.98 10.40
CA MET A 1 10.41 -11.26 11.66
C MET A 1 11.85 -10.80 11.68
N ALA A 2 12.86 -11.69 11.60
CA ALA A 2 14.27 -11.28 11.57
C ALA A 2 14.59 -10.20 10.52
N LEU A 3 14.12 -10.35 9.28
CA LEU A 3 14.28 -9.33 8.24
C LEU A 3 13.60 -7.99 8.58
N ALA A 4 12.42 -8.01 9.22
CA ALA A 4 11.74 -6.78 9.63
C ALA A 4 12.55 -6.05 10.72
N LEU A 5 13.10 -6.79 11.68
CA LEU A 5 13.97 -6.23 12.72
C LEU A 5 15.28 -5.68 12.12
N LEU A 6 15.88 -6.39 11.16
CA LEU A 6 17.08 -5.93 10.47
C LEU A 6 16.82 -4.63 9.72
N VAL A 7 15.69 -4.53 9.01
CA VAL A 7 15.30 -3.30 8.33
C VAL A 7 14.98 -2.20 9.33
N TRP A 8 14.36 -2.51 10.47
CA TRP A 8 14.01 -1.52 11.50
C TRP A 8 15.21 -1.02 12.33
N LEU A 9 16.26 -1.83 12.47
CA LEU A 9 17.37 -1.59 13.39
C LEU A 9 17.99 -0.19 13.28
N PRO A 10 18.23 0.38 12.08
CA PRO A 10 18.73 1.75 11.96
C PRO A 10 17.82 2.79 12.62
N LEU A 11 16.49 2.64 12.54
CA LEU A 11 15.53 3.53 13.18
C LEU A 11 15.57 3.41 14.71
N GLY A 12 15.74 2.19 15.22
CA GLY A 12 15.82 1.93 16.65
C GLY A 12 17.10 2.43 17.30
N ILE A 13 18.22 2.43 16.56
CA ILE A 13 19.54 2.84 17.08
C ILE A 13 19.80 4.33 16.80
N ALA A 14 19.65 4.78 15.55
CA ALA A 14 20.02 6.13 15.12
C ALA A 14 18.88 7.14 15.30
N GLY A 15 17.68 6.67 15.65
CA GLY A 15 16.49 7.50 15.78
C GLY A 15 15.73 7.66 14.46
N LEU A 16 14.64 8.40 14.53
CA LEU A 16 13.71 8.59 13.43
C LEU A 16 14.22 9.65 12.44
N PRO A 17 14.22 9.39 11.11
CA PRO A 17 14.59 10.39 10.12
C PRO A 17 13.47 11.45 10.01
N LEU A 18 13.61 12.53 10.76
CA LEU A 18 12.65 13.64 10.75
C LEU A 18 12.88 14.61 9.59
N ASP A 19 14.09 14.67 9.05
CA ASP A 19 14.44 15.45 7.87
C ASP A 19 14.03 14.73 6.57
N THR A 20 12.74 14.40 6.49
CA THR A 20 12.11 13.81 5.31
C THR A 20 10.92 14.68 4.88
N PRO A 21 10.57 14.71 3.58
CA PRO A 21 9.50 15.56 3.06
C PRO A 21 8.16 15.46 3.82
N ASP A 22 7.74 14.25 4.18
CA ASP A 22 6.45 14.01 4.84
C ASP A 22 6.61 13.70 6.36
N GLY A 23 7.81 13.33 6.83
CA GLY A 23 8.00 12.77 8.18
C GLY A 23 7.70 13.75 9.32
N PHE A 24 8.16 15.00 9.20
CA PHE A 24 7.87 16.05 10.18
C PHE A 24 6.36 16.33 10.30
N LEU A 25 5.64 16.33 9.17
CA LEU A 25 4.19 16.52 9.15
C LEU A 25 3.47 15.37 9.86
N HIS A 26 3.88 14.12 9.60
CA HIS A 26 3.29 12.96 10.24
C HIS A 26 3.58 12.87 11.74
N LEU A 27 4.75 13.31 12.19
CA LEU A 27 5.04 13.47 13.61
C LEU A 27 4.08 14.49 14.24
N GLY A 28 4.01 15.70 13.68
CA GLY A 28 3.15 16.77 14.19
C GLY A 28 1.68 16.34 14.25
N TRP A 29 1.16 15.74 13.19
CA TRP A 29 -0.22 15.24 13.18
C TRP A 29 -0.47 14.12 14.20
N SER A 30 0.51 13.25 14.47
CA SER A 30 0.35 12.19 15.48
C SER A 30 0.31 12.80 16.89
N VAL A 31 1.16 13.78 17.18
CA VAL A 31 1.15 14.51 18.45
C VAL A 31 -0.17 15.27 18.64
N ALA A 32 -0.64 15.99 17.61
CA ALA A 32 -1.92 16.70 17.68
C ALA A 32 -3.12 15.77 17.88
N TRP A 33 -3.07 14.57 17.27
CA TRP A 33 -4.09 13.55 17.42
C TRP A 33 -4.15 13.03 18.86
N VAL A 34 -2.99 12.72 19.46
CA VAL A 34 -2.88 12.27 20.85
C VAL A 34 -3.36 13.34 21.84
N ARG A 35 -2.98 14.61 21.63
CA ARG A 35 -3.45 15.73 22.47
C ARG A 35 -4.97 15.86 22.50
N GLN A 36 -5.62 15.67 21.35
CA GLN A 36 -7.08 15.69 21.28
C GLN A 36 -7.72 14.50 21.98
N LEU A 37 -7.16 13.30 21.83
CA LEU A 37 -7.63 12.15 22.60
C LEU A 37 -7.53 12.40 24.11
N GLN A 38 -6.41 12.94 24.59
CA GLN A 38 -6.21 13.30 26.00
C GLN A 38 -7.20 14.37 26.48
N ALA A 39 -7.63 15.26 25.58
CA ALA A 39 -8.67 16.25 25.83
C ALA A 39 -10.11 15.70 25.72
N GLY A 40 -10.29 14.37 25.56
CA GLY A 40 -11.61 13.72 25.54
C GLY A 40 -12.26 13.63 24.16
N TRP A 41 -11.56 14.03 23.09
CA TRP A 41 -12.08 13.92 21.73
C TRP A 41 -11.87 12.51 21.20
N LEU A 42 -12.94 11.72 21.13
CA LEU A 42 -12.85 10.35 20.59
C LEU A 42 -12.54 10.32 19.09
N TRP A 43 -12.85 11.41 18.37
CA TRP A 43 -12.61 11.53 16.95
C TRP A 43 -11.92 12.86 16.61
N PRO A 44 -10.58 12.93 16.70
CA PRO A 44 -9.84 14.16 16.39
C PRO A 44 -10.01 14.57 14.93
N THR A 45 -10.42 15.82 14.68
CA THR A 45 -10.69 16.34 13.33
C THR A 45 -9.84 17.55 12.96
N TRP A 46 -9.38 18.30 13.96
CA TRP A 46 -8.62 19.54 13.81
C TRP A 46 -7.15 19.31 14.18
N SER A 47 -6.24 20.17 13.76
CA SER A 47 -4.88 20.23 14.30
C SER A 47 -4.45 21.68 14.30
N ASP A 48 -3.99 22.19 15.43
CA ASP A 48 -3.49 23.55 15.62
C ASP A 48 -2.02 23.71 15.21
N LEU A 49 -1.27 22.62 15.07
CA LEU A 49 0.18 22.64 14.78
C LEU A 49 0.54 23.10 13.36
N PRO A 50 -0.20 22.75 12.29
CA PRO A 50 0.14 23.20 10.94
C PRO A 50 -0.01 24.72 10.77
N TRP A 51 0.73 25.28 9.81
CA TRP A 51 0.59 26.68 9.36
C TRP A 51 0.79 27.72 10.45
N ALA A 52 1.85 27.56 11.26
CA ALA A 52 2.22 28.50 12.33
C ALA A 52 1.09 28.80 13.32
N GLY A 53 0.27 27.80 13.66
CA GLY A 53 -0.82 27.96 14.63
C GLY A 53 -2.20 28.26 14.01
N ALA A 54 -2.27 28.55 12.71
CA ALA A 54 -3.56 28.75 12.03
C ALA A 54 -4.42 27.47 11.98
N GLY A 55 -3.77 26.32 12.11
CA GLY A 55 -4.38 25.02 12.18
C GLY A 55 -4.98 24.53 10.85
N SER A 56 -5.51 23.31 10.85
CA SER A 56 -6.10 22.68 9.68
C SER A 56 -6.97 21.47 10.04
N PHE A 57 -7.87 21.09 9.13
CA PHE A 57 -8.64 19.84 9.19
C PHE A 57 -7.83 18.60 8.79
N ALA A 58 -6.51 18.61 9.03
CA ALA A 58 -5.65 17.50 8.61
C ALA A 58 -6.06 16.16 9.24
N LEU A 59 -6.54 16.15 10.48
CA LEU A 59 -6.96 14.89 11.12
C LEU A 59 -8.30 14.35 10.60
N LEU A 60 -9.14 15.23 10.06
CA LEU A 60 -10.37 14.84 9.36
C LEU A 60 -10.08 14.29 7.96
N ILE A 61 -9.11 14.88 7.25
CA ILE A 61 -8.82 14.52 5.86
C ILE A 61 -7.87 13.33 5.77
N TYR A 62 -6.90 13.19 6.67
CA TYR A 62 -5.91 12.11 6.56
C TYR A 62 -6.32 10.87 7.37
N PRO A 63 -6.29 9.67 6.76
CA PRO A 63 -6.74 8.44 7.42
C PRO A 63 -6.03 8.12 8.74
N PRO A 64 -6.74 7.62 9.76
CA PRO A 64 -6.25 7.63 11.14
C PRO A 64 -5.36 6.45 11.53
N LEU A 65 -5.33 5.34 10.77
CA LEU A 65 -4.80 4.07 11.26
C LEU A 65 -3.32 4.17 11.69
N PHE A 66 -2.49 4.86 10.93
CA PHE A 66 -1.10 5.06 11.32
C PHE A 66 -0.97 5.85 12.63
N ARG A 67 -1.82 6.87 12.84
CA ARG A 67 -1.84 7.67 14.07
C ARG A 67 -2.35 6.90 15.27
N VAL A 68 -3.27 5.95 15.06
CA VAL A 68 -3.67 5.02 16.12
C VAL A 68 -2.47 4.17 16.52
N ILE A 69 -1.78 3.58 15.54
CA ILE A 69 -0.62 2.70 15.78
C ILE A 69 0.51 3.46 16.50
N SER A 70 0.89 4.64 16.03
CA SER A 70 1.98 5.42 16.62
C SER A 70 1.55 6.23 17.84
N GLY A 71 0.28 6.58 17.98
CA GLY A 71 -0.25 7.41 19.05
C GLY A 71 -0.57 6.64 20.34
N LEU A 72 -0.91 5.35 20.23
CA LEU A 72 -1.15 4.51 21.42
C LEU A 72 0.03 4.49 22.41
N PRO A 73 1.30 4.29 21.98
CA PRO A 73 2.45 4.45 22.87
C PRO A 73 2.59 5.87 23.45
N MET A 74 2.28 6.91 22.68
CA MET A 74 2.36 8.29 23.17
C MET A 74 1.35 8.57 24.30
N LEU A 75 0.17 7.95 24.25
CA LEU A 75 -0.86 8.10 25.31
C LEU A 75 -0.36 7.62 26.68
N ILE A 76 0.54 6.64 26.71
CA ILE A 76 1.14 6.12 27.95
C ILE A 76 2.49 6.75 28.28
N GLY A 77 2.85 7.85 27.61
CA GLY A 77 4.03 8.66 27.92
C GLY A 77 5.30 8.31 27.14
N VAL A 78 5.23 7.45 26.12
CA VAL A 78 6.39 7.20 25.23
C VAL A 78 6.70 8.47 24.42
N PRO A 79 7.97 8.90 24.34
CA PRO A 79 8.36 10.06 23.53
C PRO A 79 7.90 9.93 22.05
N PRO A 80 7.45 11.03 21.41
CA PRO A 80 6.85 10.95 20.07
C PRO A 80 7.71 10.30 18.99
N ASP A 81 9.01 10.54 18.99
CA ASP A 81 9.99 9.96 18.07
C ASP A 81 10.09 8.43 18.25
N GLN A 82 10.17 7.95 19.49
CA GLN A 82 10.21 6.52 19.82
C GLN A 82 8.87 5.83 19.51
N ALA A 83 7.75 6.51 19.79
CA ALA A 83 6.43 6.00 19.50
C ALA A 83 6.20 5.85 17.98
N ILE A 84 6.64 6.81 17.18
CA ILE A 84 6.62 6.68 15.71
C ILE A 84 7.54 5.55 15.26
N ALA A 85 8.78 5.45 15.78
CA ALA A 85 9.69 4.36 15.44
C ALA A 85 9.07 2.98 15.74
N SER A 86 8.33 2.83 16.85
CA SER A 86 7.57 1.63 17.15
C SER A 86 6.43 1.38 16.15
N GLY A 87 5.76 2.43 15.67
CA GLY A 87 4.77 2.32 14.60
C GLY A 87 5.39 1.86 13.27
N LEU A 88 6.61 2.28 12.95
CA LEU A 88 7.35 1.79 11.79
C LEU A 88 7.74 0.31 11.93
N LEU A 89 8.09 -0.14 13.15
CA LEU A 89 8.29 -1.55 13.43
C LEU A 89 7.01 -2.35 13.15
N VAL A 90 5.85 -1.85 13.59
CA VAL A 90 4.55 -2.48 13.32
C VAL A 90 4.31 -2.60 11.82
N ILE A 91 4.58 -1.55 11.02
CA ILE A 91 4.46 -1.62 9.55
C ILE A 91 5.34 -2.74 8.97
N LEU A 92 6.61 -2.81 9.38
CA LEU A 92 7.56 -3.82 8.89
C LEU A 92 7.16 -5.24 9.30
N LEU A 93 6.62 -5.41 10.51
CA LEU A 93 6.08 -6.68 10.98
C LEU A 93 4.83 -7.08 10.20
N VAL A 94 3.88 -6.17 9.98
CA VAL A 94 2.68 -6.41 9.16
C VAL A 94 3.08 -6.83 7.76
N ASN A 95 4.06 -6.16 7.14
CA ASN A 95 4.58 -6.50 5.82
C ASN A 95 5.19 -7.91 5.79
N ALA A 96 6.12 -8.19 6.70
CA ALA A 96 6.85 -9.46 6.74
C ALA A 96 5.95 -10.65 7.10
N LEU A 97 5.02 -10.47 8.04
CA LEU A 97 4.07 -11.51 8.45
C LEU A 97 3.05 -11.78 7.34
N GLY A 98 2.54 -10.74 6.68
CA GLY A 98 1.63 -10.88 5.54
C GLY A 98 2.27 -11.64 4.39
N ALA A 99 3.49 -11.24 3.99
CA ALA A 99 4.25 -11.93 2.95
C ALA A 99 4.54 -13.39 3.33
N ALA A 100 4.90 -13.66 4.59
CA ALA A 100 5.16 -15.01 5.07
C ALA A 100 3.91 -15.89 5.12
N ALA A 101 2.78 -15.35 5.57
CA ALA A 101 1.50 -16.05 5.59
C ALA A 101 1.04 -16.38 4.17
N LEU A 102 1.16 -15.42 3.24
CA LEU A 102 0.88 -15.65 1.82
C LEU A 102 1.77 -16.73 1.23
N ALA A 103 3.09 -16.63 1.42
CA ALA A 103 4.03 -17.61 0.87
C ALA A 103 3.80 -19.01 1.44
N GLN A 104 3.41 -19.14 2.71
CA GLN A 104 3.03 -20.41 3.32
C GLN A 104 1.74 -20.99 2.74
N ALA A 105 0.73 -20.15 2.55
CA ALA A 105 -0.57 -20.60 2.04
C ALA A 105 -0.51 -20.91 0.53
N TRP A 106 0.36 -20.25 -0.21
CA TRP A 106 0.36 -20.27 -1.67
C TRP A 106 1.49 -21.07 -2.31
N LEU A 107 2.69 -20.97 -1.77
CA LEU A 107 3.90 -21.52 -2.37
C LEU A 107 4.37 -22.76 -1.60
N ARG A 108 4.95 -23.70 -2.34
CA ARG A 108 5.63 -24.85 -1.76
C ARG A 108 6.92 -24.42 -1.06
N PRO A 109 7.40 -25.20 -0.07
CA PRO A 109 8.74 -25.01 0.48
C PRO A 109 9.78 -25.06 -0.64
N GLY A 110 10.65 -24.05 -0.73
CA GLY A 110 11.69 -23.98 -1.76
C GLY A 110 12.12 -22.56 -2.11
N GLY A 111 12.89 -22.43 -3.20
CA GLY A 111 13.49 -21.17 -3.64
C GLY A 111 12.48 -20.05 -3.89
N TRP A 112 11.32 -20.35 -4.49
CA TRP A 112 10.27 -19.36 -4.77
C TRP A 112 9.71 -18.69 -3.51
N ARG A 113 9.55 -19.47 -2.43
CA ARG A 113 9.10 -18.95 -1.14
C ARG A 113 10.14 -18.01 -0.54
N TRP A 114 11.42 -18.36 -0.59
CA TRP A 114 12.50 -17.48 -0.14
C TRP A 114 12.63 -16.22 -0.99
N LEU A 115 12.48 -16.35 -2.31
CA LEU A 115 12.49 -15.22 -3.23
C LEU A 115 11.40 -14.22 -2.87
N LEU A 116 10.15 -14.67 -2.70
CA LEU A 116 9.04 -13.79 -2.29
C LEU A 116 9.33 -13.11 -0.95
N LEU A 117 9.80 -13.85 0.05
CA LEU A 117 10.10 -13.30 1.38
C LEU A 117 11.20 -12.23 1.35
N LEU A 118 12.30 -12.50 0.66
CA LEU A 118 13.44 -11.57 0.55
C LEU A 118 13.03 -10.32 -0.23
N THR A 119 12.38 -10.47 -1.38
CA THR A 119 11.97 -9.35 -2.23
C THR A 119 10.81 -8.53 -1.64
N ALA A 120 9.95 -9.14 -0.81
CA ALA A 120 8.94 -8.40 -0.05
C ALA A 120 9.56 -7.54 1.06
N ALA A 121 10.64 -8.01 1.70
CA ALA A 121 11.36 -7.25 2.73
C ALA A 121 12.26 -6.16 2.14
N LEU A 122 12.87 -6.43 0.99
CA LEU A 122 13.80 -5.53 0.29
C LEU A 122 13.10 -4.68 -0.79
N ASN A 123 11.80 -4.40 -0.64
CA ASN A 123 11.05 -3.57 -1.59
C ASN A 123 11.57 -2.11 -1.56
N PRO A 124 12.21 -1.61 -2.63
CA PRO A 124 12.83 -0.27 -2.60
C PRO A 124 11.83 0.85 -2.32
N TYR A 125 10.61 0.76 -2.88
CA TYR A 125 9.57 1.75 -2.64
C TYR A 125 9.08 1.79 -1.19
N LEU A 126 9.04 0.63 -0.52
CA LEU A 126 8.74 0.58 0.91
C LEU A 126 9.82 1.33 1.70
N TRP A 127 11.08 1.10 1.37
CA TRP A 127 12.22 1.72 2.05
C TRP A 127 12.25 3.23 1.83
N VAL A 128 11.97 3.67 0.61
CA VAL A 128 11.73 5.07 0.28
C VAL A 128 10.70 5.69 1.21
N ASN A 129 9.53 5.05 1.37
CA ASN A 129 8.44 5.60 2.18
C ASN A 129 8.82 5.66 3.66
N LEU A 130 9.69 4.76 4.13
CA LEU A 130 10.15 4.72 5.52
C LEU A 130 11.28 5.71 5.81
N TYR A 131 12.30 5.77 4.93
CA TYR A 131 13.59 6.40 5.21
C TYR A 131 13.85 7.71 4.47
N VAL A 132 13.32 7.84 3.24
CA VAL A 132 13.64 8.97 2.37
C VAL A 132 12.51 9.98 2.37
N ARG A 133 11.28 9.50 2.17
CA ARG A 133 10.10 10.34 2.00
C ARG A 133 9.36 10.59 3.31
N GLY A 134 9.35 9.62 4.23
CA GLY A 134 8.58 9.70 5.47
C GLY A 134 7.07 9.49 5.27
N ALA A 135 6.64 8.93 4.13
CA ALA A 135 5.24 8.64 3.80
C ALA A 135 4.72 7.38 4.54
N TRP A 136 4.81 7.37 5.87
CA TRP A 136 4.56 6.18 6.69
C TRP A 136 3.14 5.60 6.59
N PRO A 137 2.06 6.40 6.48
CA PRO A 137 0.73 5.83 6.26
C PRO A 137 0.60 5.13 4.89
N GLU A 138 1.37 5.56 3.88
CA GLU A 138 1.43 4.88 2.59
C GLU A 138 2.22 3.57 2.68
N ALA A 139 3.31 3.54 3.46
CA ALA A 139 4.04 2.31 3.77
C ALA A 139 3.14 1.27 4.49
N LEU A 140 2.26 1.71 5.39
CA LEU A 140 1.29 0.83 6.04
C LEU A 140 0.27 0.26 5.04
N ALA A 141 -0.28 1.11 4.16
CA ALA A 141 -1.17 0.65 3.09
C ALA A 141 -0.48 -0.39 2.20
N GLN A 142 0.79 -0.15 1.84
CA GLN A 142 1.61 -1.07 1.07
C GLN A 142 1.85 -2.40 1.80
N ALA A 143 2.12 -2.38 3.10
CA ALA A 143 2.28 -3.59 3.92
C ALA A 143 1.02 -4.46 3.95
N LEU A 144 -0.17 -3.83 3.93
CA LEU A 144 -1.46 -4.50 3.93
C LEU A 144 -1.82 -5.18 2.59
N LEU A 145 -1.12 -4.85 1.49
CA LEU A 145 -1.33 -5.48 0.18
C LEU A 145 -1.07 -7.00 0.21
N TRP A 146 -0.13 -7.47 1.02
CA TRP A 146 0.13 -8.91 1.19
C TRP A 146 -1.05 -9.64 1.85
N TRP A 147 -1.68 -9.00 2.82
CA TRP A 147 -2.86 -9.53 3.48
C TRP A 147 -4.08 -9.51 2.57
N LEU A 148 -4.19 -8.49 1.69
CA LEU A 148 -5.22 -8.45 0.65
C LEU A 148 -5.04 -9.60 -0.35
N ALA A 149 -3.81 -9.87 -0.80
CA ALA A 149 -3.49 -10.99 -1.67
C ALA A 149 -3.79 -12.34 -0.99
N LEU A 150 -3.46 -12.48 0.30
CA LEU A 150 -3.83 -13.66 1.07
C LEU A 150 -5.35 -13.79 1.13
N GLY A 151 -6.09 -12.73 1.50
CA GLY A 151 -7.55 -12.71 1.52
C GLY A 151 -8.18 -13.16 0.20
N LEU A 152 -7.65 -12.67 -0.93
CA LEU A 152 -8.06 -13.09 -2.27
C LEU A 152 -7.88 -14.60 -2.49
N LEU A 153 -6.75 -15.16 -2.06
CA LEU A 153 -6.50 -16.60 -2.12
C LEU A 153 -7.49 -17.42 -1.27
N GLY A 154 -8.03 -16.82 -0.21
CA GLY A 154 -9.07 -17.42 0.64
C GLY A 154 -10.48 -17.29 0.09
N LEU A 155 -10.75 -16.27 -0.73
CA LEU A 155 -12.01 -16.12 -1.49
C LEU A 155 -12.06 -17.05 -2.71
N GLU A 156 -10.97 -17.09 -3.49
CA GLU A 156 -10.57 -18.30 -4.21
C GLU A 156 -10.50 -19.46 -3.21
N ARG A 157 -10.46 -20.76 -3.48
CA ARG A 157 -10.36 -21.80 -2.40
C ARG A 157 -11.45 -21.85 -1.29
N ARG A 158 -12.34 -20.86 -1.14
CA ARG A 158 -13.49 -20.81 -0.19
C ARG A 158 -13.11 -21.09 1.27
N ARG A 159 -12.03 -20.47 1.75
CA ARG A 159 -11.62 -20.57 3.15
C ARG A 159 -12.38 -19.57 4.01
N CYS A 160 -12.71 -19.96 5.24
CA CYS A 160 -13.46 -19.13 6.19
C CYS A 160 -12.76 -17.79 6.49
N TRP A 161 -11.43 -17.75 6.41
CA TRP A 161 -10.64 -16.55 6.63
C TRP A 161 -10.62 -15.59 5.43
N GLY A 162 -11.10 -15.99 4.24
CA GLY A 162 -11.01 -15.18 3.01
C GLY A 162 -11.78 -13.86 3.08
N ILE A 163 -13.03 -13.90 3.55
CA ILE A 163 -13.88 -12.70 3.74
C ILE A 163 -13.30 -11.78 4.83
N PRO A 164 -13.13 -12.23 6.09
CA PRO A 164 -12.68 -11.33 7.16
C PRO A 164 -11.30 -10.74 6.87
N LEU A 165 -10.39 -11.50 6.25
CA LEU A 165 -9.07 -10.99 5.93
C LEU A 165 -9.08 -9.96 4.78
N SER A 166 -9.84 -10.22 3.71
CA SER A 166 -10.02 -9.25 2.63
C SER A 166 -10.67 -7.96 3.15
N THR A 167 -11.69 -8.09 4.00
CA THR A 167 -12.36 -6.98 4.67
C THR A 167 -11.38 -6.16 5.52
N ALA A 168 -10.62 -6.81 6.40
CA ALA A 168 -9.68 -6.15 7.28
C ALA A 168 -8.53 -5.48 6.51
N ALA A 169 -8.00 -6.14 5.48
CA ALA A 169 -6.94 -5.57 4.64
C ALA A 169 -7.43 -4.34 3.86
N LEU A 170 -8.60 -4.42 3.22
CA LEU A 170 -9.20 -3.29 2.49
C LEU A 170 -9.50 -2.13 3.44
N ALA A 171 -10.21 -2.38 4.53
CA ALA A 171 -10.51 -1.35 5.53
C ALA A 171 -9.22 -0.74 6.09
N GLY A 172 -8.21 -1.56 6.37
CA GLY A 172 -6.91 -1.10 6.85
C GLY A 172 -6.19 -0.20 5.85
N ILE A 173 -6.12 -0.57 4.57
CA ILE A 173 -5.51 0.25 3.50
C ILE A 173 -6.23 1.60 3.42
N VAL A 174 -7.55 1.53 3.41
CA VAL A 174 -8.48 2.65 3.33
C VAL A 174 -8.31 3.59 4.53
N LEU A 175 -8.13 3.05 5.74
CA LEU A 175 -7.83 3.81 6.96
C LEU A 175 -6.36 4.21 7.10
N SER A 176 -5.48 3.78 6.19
CA SER A 176 -4.05 4.14 6.19
C SER A 176 -3.75 5.32 5.27
N ASN A 177 -4.19 5.25 4.01
CA ASN A 177 -3.79 6.24 3.01
C ASN A 177 -4.80 6.33 1.85
N TRP A 178 -5.23 7.55 1.48
CA TRP A 178 -6.13 7.80 0.35
C TRP A 178 -5.63 7.24 -0.97
N ASN A 179 -4.36 7.48 -1.31
CA ASN A 179 -3.78 7.02 -2.57
C ASN A 179 -3.69 5.50 -2.57
N GLY A 180 -3.27 4.92 -1.44
CA GLY A 180 -3.32 3.47 -1.22
C GLY A 180 -4.72 2.89 -1.41
N ALA A 181 -5.75 3.56 -0.88
CA ALA A 181 -7.16 3.18 -1.03
C ALA A 181 -7.62 3.20 -2.48
N LEU A 182 -7.35 4.29 -3.21
CA LEU A 182 -7.71 4.43 -4.62
C LEU A 182 -7.03 3.37 -5.49
N LEU A 183 -5.72 3.23 -5.36
CA LEU A 183 -4.93 2.23 -6.11
C LEU A 183 -5.39 0.81 -5.79
N SER A 184 -5.61 0.52 -4.50
CA SER A 184 -6.07 -0.81 -4.05
C SER A 184 -7.49 -1.11 -4.51
N GLY A 185 -8.37 -0.10 -4.57
CA GLY A 185 -9.72 -0.25 -5.12
C GLY A 185 -9.71 -0.66 -6.59
N LEU A 186 -8.86 -0.04 -7.41
CA LEU A 186 -8.70 -0.38 -8.83
C LEU A 186 -8.21 -1.82 -9.01
N ILE A 187 -7.15 -2.22 -8.31
CA ILE A 187 -6.64 -3.59 -8.42
C ILE A 187 -7.62 -4.62 -7.81
N TRP A 188 -8.38 -4.24 -6.78
CA TRP A 188 -9.40 -5.11 -6.18
C TRP A 188 -10.60 -5.31 -7.11
N ALA A 189 -10.95 -4.32 -7.93
CA ALA A 189 -11.95 -4.48 -8.98
C ALA A 189 -11.51 -5.52 -10.03
N LEU A 190 -10.22 -5.54 -10.41
CA LEU A 190 -9.66 -6.57 -11.30
C LEU A 190 -9.77 -7.98 -10.68
N ALA A 191 -9.55 -8.11 -9.38
CA ALA A 191 -9.75 -9.38 -8.67
C ALA A 191 -11.22 -9.83 -8.71
N GLY A 192 -12.16 -8.88 -8.57
CA GLY A 192 -13.60 -9.13 -8.67
C GLY A 192 -14.00 -9.77 -10.01
N PHE A 193 -13.43 -9.28 -11.12
CA PHE A 193 -13.66 -9.89 -12.45
C PHE A 193 -13.16 -11.33 -12.53
N GLY A 194 -11.97 -11.60 -11.99
CA GLY A 194 -11.42 -12.97 -11.92
C GLY A 194 -12.29 -13.91 -11.09
N LEU A 195 -12.75 -13.46 -9.92
CA LEU A 195 -13.64 -14.23 -9.04
C LEU A 195 -15.05 -14.39 -9.63
N TRP A 196 -15.55 -13.42 -10.40
CA TRP A 196 -16.83 -13.51 -11.09
C TRP A 196 -16.85 -14.65 -12.10
N ARG A 197 -15.80 -14.77 -12.93
CA ARG A 197 -15.63 -15.90 -13.86
C ARG A 197 -15.59 -17.27 -13.16
N GLN A 198 -15.17 -17.32 -11.89
CA GLN A 198 -15.16 -18.54 -11.07
C GLN A 198 -16.45 -18.75 -10.25
N GLY A 199 -17.48 -17.89 -10.39
CA GLY A 199 -18.70 -17.96 -9.58
C GLY A 199 -18.51 -17.61 -8.10
N ARG A 200 -17.41 -16.92 -7.75
CA ARG A 200 -17.00 -16.58 -6.36
C ARG A 200 -17.18 -15.09 -6.02
N TRP A 201 -17.91 -14.33 -6.84
CA TRP A 201 -18.11 -12.88 -6.70
C TRP A 201 -18.84 -12.46 -5.41
N ARG A 202 -19.66 -13.33 -4.81
CA ARG A 202 -20.41 -13.00 -3.58
C ARG A 202 -19.48 -12.71 -2.41
N GLY A 203 -18.43 -13.51 -2.24
CA GLY A 203 -17.42 -13.28 -1.19
C GLY A 203 -16.65 -11.98 -1.40
N TRP A 204 -16.34 -11.67 -2.67
CA TRP A 204 -15.74 -10.39 -3.06
C TRP A 204 -16.64 -9.21 -2.70
N LEU A 205 -17.90 -9.19 -3.15
CA LEU A 205 -18.84 -8.13 -2.82
C LEU A 205 -19.07 -7.97 -1.31
N LEU A 206 -19.27 -9.07 -0.59
CA LEU A 206 -19.47 -9.04 0.85
C LEU A 206 -18.25 -8.44 1.54
N SER A 207 -17.04 -8.88 1.17
CA SER A 207 -15.82 -8.35 1.77
C SER A 207 -15.61 -6.85 1.49
N SER A 208 -15.93 -6.39 0.27
CA SER A 208 -15.90 -4.99 -0.12
C SER A 208 -16.91 -4.15 0.65
N GLY A 209 -18.16 -4.62 0.75
CA GLY A 209 -19.22 -3.94 1.49
C GLY A 209 -18.90 -3.81 2.98
N LEU A 210 -18.38 -4.88 3.60
CA LEU A 210 -17.93 -4.85 4.97
C LEU A 210 -16.73 -3.91 5.16
N ALA A 211 -15.78 -3.86 4.23
CA ALA A 211 -14.63 -2.95 4.31
C ALA A 211 -15.06 -1.47 4.25
N LEU A 212 -16.04 -1.15 3.39
CA LEU A 212 -16.65 0.18 3.33
C LEU A 212 -17.38 0.49 4.65
N GLY A 213 -18.14 -0.46 5.20
CA GLY A 213 -18.80 -0.31 6.50
C GLY A 213 -17.81 -0.02 7.63
N LEU A 214 -16.73 -0.80 7.74
CA LEU A 214 -15.71 -0.64 8.79
C LEU A 214 -14.92 0.67 8.67
N SER A 215 -14.75 1.19 7.47
CA SER A 215 -14.02 2.45 7.24
C SER A 215 -14.93 3.68 7.19
N SER A 216 -16.26 3.49 7.16
CA SER A 216 -17.24 4.57 7.09
C SER A 216 -17.15 5.61 8.22
N PRO A 217 -16.81 5.27 9.50
CA PRO A 217 -16.67 6.27 10.55
C PRO A 217 -15.63 7.36 10.23
N PHE A 218 -14.67 7.05 9.35
CA PHE A 218 -13.69 8.00 8.87
C PHE A 218 -14.11 8.68 7.57
N TRP A 219 -14.48 7.92 6.54
CA TRP A 219 -14.72 8.51 5.22
C TRP A 219 -15.97 9.37 5.17
N LEU A 220 -17.04 8.97 5.86
CA LEU A 220 -18.30 9.68 5.74
C LEU A 220 -18.19 11.11 6.29
N PRO A 221 -17.66 11.36 7.50
CA PRO A 221 -17.42 12.73 7.97
C PRO A 221 -16.45 13.50 7.08
N ALA A 222 -15.37 12.85 6.61
CA ALA A 222 -14.40 13.49 5.74
C ALA A 222 -15.05 13.98 4.44
N LEU A 223 -15.80 13.11 3.75
CA LEU A 223 -16.50 13.42 2.50
C LEU A 223 -17.54 14.53 2.67
N LEU A 224 -18.31 14.51 3.77
CA LEU A 224 -19.30 15.55 4.06
C LEU A 224 -18.65 16.91 4.33
N ALA A 225 -17.44 16.92 4.88
CA ALA A 225 -16.69 18.14 5.15
C ALA A 225 -15.89 18.66 3.94
N LEU A 226 -15.62 17.83 2.92
CA LEU A 226 -14.78 18.22 1.77
C LEU A 226 -15.30 19.45 1.01
N SER A 227 -16.61 19.73 1.02
CA SER A 227 -17.18 20.92 0.37
C SER A 227 -16.87 22.22 1.12
N GLY A 228 -16.67 22.15 2.44
CA GLY A 228 -16.39 23.28 3.31
C GLY A 228 -14.90 23.49 3.60
N VAL A 229 -14.04 22.55 3.21
CA VAL A 229 -12.60 22.62 3.47
C VAL A 229 -11.85 22.79 2.16
N ARG A 230 -10.97 23.79 2.09
CA ARG A 230 -10.04 23.91 0.96
C ARG A 230 -9.20 22.63 0.88
N PRO A 231 -9.20 21.92 -0.26
CA PRO A 231 -8.35 20.74 -0.38
C PRO A 231 -6.89 21.17 -0.17
N PRO A 232 -6.13 20.45 0.67
CA PRO A 232 -4.76 20.84 1.01
C PRO A 232 -3.83 20.79 -0.20
N MET A 233 -4.21 20.12 -1.29
CA MET A 233 -3.50 20.13 -2.55
C MET A 233 -4.49 20.32 -3.73
N PRO A 234 -4.16 21.20 -4.70
CA PRO A 234 -4.91 21.31 -5.96
C PRO A 234 -4.93 19.98 -6.72
N ALA A 235 -6.00 19.71 -7.46
CA ALA A 235 -6.02 18.60 -8.41
C ALA A 235 -4.96 18.82 -9.50
N GLY A 236 -4.31 17.75 -9.96
CA GLY A 236 -3.30 17.81 -11.03
C GLY A 236 -1.91 18.27 -10.59
N LEU A 237 -1.70 18.57 -9.30
CA LEU A 237 -0.38 18.90 -8.76
C LEU A 237 0.57 17.70 -8.96
N PHE A 238 1.63 17.89 -9.75
CA PHE A 238 2.63 16.86 -10.12
C PHE A 238 2.09 15.67 -10.94
N ALA A 239 0.90 15.80 -11.53
CA ALA A 239 0.33 14.75 -12.38
C ALA A 239 1.18 14.46 -13.63
N THR A 240 2.08 15.36 -14.02
CA THR A 240 3.02 15.24 -15.14
C THR A 240 4.36 14.59 -14.78
N GLU A 241 4.60 14.26 -13.50
CA GLU A 241 5.83 13.61 -13.01
C GLU A 241 5.83 12.09 -13.28
N PHE A 242 5.66 11.72 -14.56
CA PHE A 242 5.78 10.35 -15.06
C PHE A 242 7.24 9.89 -15.08
N PHE A 243 7.48 8.58 -15.17
CA PHE A 243 8.82 8.12 -15.51
C PHE A 243 9.23 8.65 -16.89
N PHE A 244 10.49 9.11 -17.00
CA PHE A 244 11.03 9.73 -18.21
C PHE A 244 10.38 11.06 -18.62
N GLY A 245 9.54 11.67 -17.77
CA GLY A 245 8.93 12.99 -17.98
C GLY A 245 8.89 13.80 -16.69
N GLY A 246 8.60 15.10 -16.77
CA GLY A 246 8.51 15.99 -15.59
C GLY A 246 9.82 16.70 -15.22
N GLY A 247 9.68 17.82 -14.49
CA GLY A 247 10.80 18.69 -14.08
C GLY A 247 11.20 18.51 -12.62
N GLY A 248 10.34 17.89 -11.80
CA GLY A 248 10.59 17.60 -10.37
C GLY A 248 11.44 16.36 -10.11
N GLY A 249 11.87 15.66 -11.16
CA GLY A 249 12.54 14.37 -11.10
C GLY A 249 14.08 14.28 -11.01
N PRO A 250 14.93 15.33 -11.09
CA PRO A 250 16.38 15.13 -10.98
C PRO A 250 16.87 15.72 -9.64
N ARG A 251 17.19 14.92 -8.63
CA ARG A 251 18.41 14.11 -8.54
C ARG A 251 18.23 13.17 -7.33
N THR A 252 18.60 11.89 -7.43
CA THR A 252 18.60 10.83 -6.40
C THR A 252 17.30 10.07 -6.13
N PHE A 253 16.18 10.73 -5.82
CA PHE A 253 14.94 10.00 -5.48
C PHE A 253 14.33 9.28 -6.68
N ALA A 254 14.20 9.97 -7.81
CA ALA A 254 13.66 9.39 -9.04
C ALA A 254 14.54 8.26 -9.59
N ASP A 255 15.86 8.33 -9.40
CA ASP A 255 16.79 7.31 -9.86
C ASP A 255 16.54 5.96 -9.16
N LEU A 256 16.29 5.97 -7.84
CA LEU A 256 15.94 4.77 -7.08
C LEU A 256 14.59 4.17 -7.51
N LEU A 257 13.60 5.03 -7.74
CA LEU A 257 12.29 4.60 -8.23
C LEU A 257 12.37 4.03 -9.64
N TRP A 258 13.21 4.61 -10.48
CA TRP A 258 13.45 4.16 -11.84
C TRP A 258 14.13 2.80 -11.88
N ILE A 259 15.16 2.60 -11.05
CA ILE A 259 15.81 1.29 -10.88
C ILE A 259 14.78 0.23 -10.49
N GLN A 260 13.86 0.53 -9.57
CA GLN A 260 12.80 -0.41 -9.22
C GLN A 260 11.85 -0.68 -10.40
N GLY A 261 11.46 0.33 -11.17
CA GLY A 261 10.66 0.17 -12.38
C GLY A 261 11.34 -0.74 -13.42
N LEU A 262 12.65 -0.55 -13.63
CA LEU A 262 13.45 -1.40 -14.51
C LEU A 262 13.54 -2.83 -13.97
N CYS A 263 13.79 -3.02 -12.66
CA CYS A 263 13.77 -4.33 -12.04
C CYS A 263 12.41 -5.03 -12.27
N LEU A 264 11.29 -4.32 -12.14
CA LEU A 264 9.97 -4.89 -12.41
C LEU A 264 9.83 -5.33 -13.86
N ALA A 265 10.21 -4.48 -14.81
CA ALA A 265 10.18 -4.84 -16.23
C ALA A 265 11.03 -6.07 -16.53
N LEU A 266 12.24 -6.15 -15.94
CA LEU A 266 13.13 -7.30 -16.06
C LEU A 266 12.53 -8.57 -15.44
N LEU A 267 11.93 -8.50 -14.26
CA LEU A 267 11.28 -9.66 -13.63
C LEU A 267 10.11 -10.20 -14.49
N LEU A 268 9.32 -9.30 -15.06
CA LEU A 268 8.26 -9.67 -16.00
C LEU A 268 8.81 -10.32 -17.27
N ALA A 269 9.86 -9.73 -17.86
CA ALA A 269 10.51 -10.22 -19.06
C ALA A 269 11.19 -11.58 -18.83
N LEU A 270 11.95 -11.75 -17.75
CA LEU A 270 12.59 -13.00 -17.37
C LEU A 270 11.59 -14.14 -17.23
N ARG A 271 10.44 -13.87 -16.61
CA ARG A 271 9.36 -14.87 -16.53
C ARG A 271 8.73 -15.15 -17.89
N GLY A 272 8.44 -14.10 -18.66
CA GLY A 272 7.85 -14.23 -19.99
C GLY A 272 8.73 -15.03 -20.95
N LEU A 273 10.04 -14.80 -20.93
CA LEU A 273 11.04 -15.46 -21.78
C LEU A 273 11.41 -16.86 -21.28
N GLY A 274 11.63 -17.03 -19.97
CA GLY A 274 12.16 -18.28 -19.41
C GLY A 274 11.15 -19.42 -19.36
N TRP A 275 9.88 -19.13 -19.02
CA TRP A 275 8.84 -20.17 -18.88
C TRP A 275 7.77 -20.11 -19.98
N GLY A 276 7.85 -19.09 -20.84
CA GLY A 276 6.92 -18.85 -21.92
C GLY A 276 5.49 -18.55 -21.44
N TRP A 277 4.69 -18.00 -22.34
CA TRP A 277 3.23 -17.98 -22.20
C TRP A 277 2.60 -19.39 -22.16
N ARG A 278 3.38 -20.47 -22.29
CA ARG A 278 2.89 -21.86 -22.25
C ARG A 278 2.30 -22.23 -20.88
N GLY A 279 2.75 -21.61 -19.79
CA GLY A 279 2.11 -21.73 -18.47
C GLY A 279 0.81 -20.94 -18.30
N TRP A 280 0.42 -20.14 -19.31
CA TRP A 280 -0.80 -19.31 -19.32
C TRP A 280 -2.00 -20.00 -19.97
N ARG A 281 -1.85 -21.28 -20.38
CA ARG A 281 -3.04 -22.08 -20.70
C ARG A 281 -3.94 -22.05 -19.46
N PRO A 282 -5.25 -21.78 -19.59
CA PRO A 282 -6.20 -21.79 -18.48
C PRO A 282 -6.23 -23.19 -17.87
N ASN A 283 -5.28 -23.46 -16.99
CA ASN A 283 -5.21 -24.65 -16.21
C ASN A 283 -5.99 -24.34 -14.92
N PRO A 284 -7.05 -25.10 -14.60
CA PRO A 284 -7.82 -24.89 -13.38
C PRO A 284 -6.99 -24.98 -12.09
N GLN A 285 -5.74 -25.47 -12.15
CA GLN A 285 -4.80 -25.46 -11.03
C GLN A 285 -4.11 -24.09 -10.80
N VAL A 286 -4.13 -23.17 -11.76
CA VAL A 286 -3.46 -21.86 -11.64
C VAL A 286 -4.35 -20.92 -10.81
N SER A 287 -3.84 -20.53 -9.64
CA SER A 287 -4.51 -19.58 -8.73
C SER A 287 -4.78 -18.24 -9.41
N VAL A 288 -5.89 -17.59 -9.06
CA VAL A 288 -6.30 -16.24 -9.47
C VAL A 288 -5.22 -15.20 -9.18
N LEU A 289 -4.33 -15.45 -8.20
CA LEU A 289 -3.23 -14.56 -7.84
C LEU A 289 -2.24 -14.32 -8.99
N ALA A 290 -1.95 -15.33 -9.81
CA ALA A 290 -0.98 -15.21 -10.89
C ALA A 290 -1.44 -14.24 -12.00
N PRO A 291 -2.62 -14.44 -12.63
CA PRO A 291 -3.12 -13.50 -13.64
C PRO A 291 -3.45 -12.14 -13.02
N TRP A 292 -3.97 -12.10 -11.78
CA TRP A 292 -4.20 -10.83 -11.08
C TRP A 292 -2.88 -10.06 -10.89
N GLY A 293 -1.83 -10.73 -10.43
CA GLY A 293 -0.51 -10.14 -10.25
C GLY A 293 0.09 -9.61 -11.56
N LEU A 294 -0.01 -10.37 -12.65
CA LEU A 294 0.43 -9.93 -13.96
C LEU A 294 -0.27 -8.64 -14.40
N TRP A 295 -1.60 -8.59 -14.29
CA TRP A 295 -2.37 -7.40 -14.67
C TRP A 295 -2.01 -6.19 -13.82
N ILE A 296 -1.83 -6.37 -12.51
CA ILE A 296 -1.38 -5.28 -11.64
C ILE A 296 -0.01 -4.75 -12.05
N ALA A 297 0.94 -5.65 -12.33
CA ALA A 297 2.30 -5.27 -12.70
C ALA A 297 2.33 -4.50 -14.03
N VAL A 298 1.63 -5.01 -15.04
CA VAL A 298 1.54 -4.37 -16.37
C VAL A 298 0.80 -3.04 -16.27
N LEU A 299 -0.37 -3.01 -15.64
CA LEU A 299 -1.16 -1.79 -15.49
C LEU A 299 -0.38 -0.72 -14.73
N GLY A 300 0.27 -1.11 -13.62
CA GLY A 300 1.08 -0.20 -12.83
C GLY A 300 2.23 0.38 -13.63
N LEU A 301 2.98 -0.44 -14.38
CA LEU A 301 4.06 0.04 -15.26
C LEU A 301 3.54 1.00 -16.33
N VAL A 302 2.44 0.66 -17.00
CA VAL A 302 1.85 1.50 -18.06
C VAL A 302 1.38 2.84 -17.50
N LEU A 303 0.71 2.85 -16.34
CA LEU A 303 0.18 4.07 -15.72
C LEU A 303 1.26 4.97 -15.08
N MET A 304 2.53 4.56 -15.12
CA MET A 304 3.69 5.37 -14.74
C MET A 304 4.38 6.02 -15.93
N LEU A 305 3.98 5.72 -17.18
CA LEU A 305 4.61 6.26 -18.38
C LEU A 305 3.89 7.51 -18.91
N PRO A 306 4.58 8.42 -19.63
CA PRO A 306 3.99 9.66 -20.13
C PRO A 306 2.71 9.48 -20.99
N PRO A 307 2.57 8.44 -21.84
CA PRO A 307 1.33 8.20 -22.57
C PRO A 307 0.09 8.00 -21.68
N ALA A 308 0.27 7.64 -20.41
CA ALA A 308 -0.84 7.49 -19.48
C ALA A 308 -1.46 8.83 -19.07
N GLN A 309 -0.85 9.99 -19.38
CA GLN A 309 -1.42 11.31 -19.09
C GLN A 309 -2.87 11.42 -19.58
N ALA A 310 -3.19 10.92 -20.77
CA ALA A 310 -4.56 10.94 -21.30
C ALA A 310 -5.57 10.20 -20.39
N VAL A 311 -5.13 9.13 -19.71
CA VAL A 311 -5.95 8.39 -18.75
C VAL A 311 -6.16 9.20 -17.47
N TYR A 312 -5.12 9.89 -16.98
CA TYR A 312 -5.23 10.79 -15.84
C TYR A 312 -6.14 11.98 -16.15
N ASP A 313 -6.04 12.57 -17.34
CA ASP A 313 -6.88 13.69 -17.77
C ASP A 313 -8.35 13.29 -17.86
N LEU A 314 -8.64 12.07 -18.32
CA LEU A 314 -9.99 11.54 -18.41
C LEU A 314 -10.59 11.18 -17.04
N LEU A 315 -9.79 10.66 -16.12
CA LEU A 315 -10.27 10.10 -14.86
C LEU A 315 -9.89 11.00 -13.68
N THR A 316 -10.80 11.90 -13.29
CA THR A 316 -10.63 12.84 -12.16
C THR A 316 -10.11 12.19 -10.86
N PRO A 317 -10.53 10.96 -10.46
CA PRO A 317 -9.96 10.31 -9.29
C PRO A 317 -8.44 10.07 -9.40
N LEU A 318 -7.93 9.73 -10.59
CA LEU A 318 -6.49 9.50 -10.80
C LEU A 318 -5.68 10.79 -10.72
N GLN A 319 -6.26 11.94 -11.07
CA GLN A 319 -5.60 13.25 -10.92
C GLN A 319 -5.32 13.64 -9.46
N ARG A 320 -5.92 12.94 -8.50
CA ARG A 320 -5.65 13.11 -7.07
C ARG A 320 -4.44 12.30 -6.60
N ILE A 321 -3.97 11.36 -7.42
CA ILE A 321 -2.68 10.70 -7.22
C ILE A 321 -1.62 11.74 -7.57
N GLN A 322 -0.99 12.30 -6.54
CA GLN A 322 0.06 13.32 -6.69
C GLN A 322 1.18 12.86 -7.63
N PHE A 323 1.53 11.58 -7.59
CA PHE A 323 2.66 11.07 -8.35
C PHE A 323 2.33 9.72 -9.01
N PRO A 324 2.42 9.60 -10.34
CA PRO A 324 2.19 8.33 -11.03
C PRO A 324 3.06 7.18 -10.52
N TRP A 325 4.31 7.44 -10.10
CA TRP A 325 5.20 6.40 -9.55
C TRP A 325 4.70 5.71 -8.28
N ARG A 326 3.62 6.19 -7.64
CA ARG A 326 2.94 5.49 -6.53
C ARG A 326 2.40 4.12 -6.93
N TRP A 327 2.22 3.87 -8.23
CA TRP A 327 1.93 2.53 -8.76
C TRP A 327 3.04 1.50 -8.50
N LEU A 328 4.26 1.90 -8.11
CA LEU A 328 5.33 0.98 -7.72
C LEU A 328 4.94 0.04 -6.58
N ALA A 329 4.15 0.50 -5.60
CA ALA A 329 3.69 -0.35 -4.49
C ALA A 329 2.87 -1.56 -5.00
N PRO A 330 1.71 -1.36 -5.66
CA PRO A 330 0.95 -2.47 -6.19
C PRO A 330 1.67 -3.21 -7.32
N ALA A 331 2.41 -2.52 -8.21
CA ALA A 331 3.14 -3.18 -9.30
C ALA A 331 4.20 -4.15 -8.78
N TRP A 332 4.88 -3.82 -7.69
CA TRP A 332 5.84 -4.72 -7.04
C TRP A 332 5.19 -5.97 -6.49
N LEU A 333 4.07 -5.85 -5.77
CA LEU A 333 3.27 -7.01 -5.37
C LEU A 333 2.91 -7.85 -6.61
N GLY A 334 2.34 -7.20 -7.63
CA GLY A 334 1.86 -7.87 -8.83
C GLY A 334 2.96 -8.66 -9.55
N ALA A 335 4.13 -8.06 -9.73
CA ALA A 335 5.26 -8.70 -10.39
C ALA A 335 5.77 -9.91 -9.59
N LEU A 336 5.80 -9.83 -8.27
CA LEU A 336 6.21 -10.95 -7.42
C LEU A 336 5.18 -12.08 -7.40
N LEU A 337 3.89 -11.77 -7.39
CA LEU A 337 2.84 -12.77 -7.57
C LEU A 337 3.01 -13.46 -8.93
N TRP A 338 3.15 -12.70 -10.00
CA TRP A 338 3.40 -13.28 -11.32
C TRP A 338 4.66 -14.16 -11.29
N LEU A 339 5.79 -13.62 -10.85
CA LEU A 339 7.09 -14.28 -10.82
C LEU A 339 7.09 -15.60 -10.04
N CYS A 340 6.50 -15.61 -8.84
CA CYS A 340 6.55 -16.74 -7.90
C CYS A 340 5.45 -17.77 -8.11
N SER A 341 4.46 -17.52 -8.97
CA SER A 341 3.41 -18.49 -9.31
C SER A 341 3.88 -19.89 -9.75
N PRO A 342 5.09 -20.12 -10.31
CA PRO A 342 5.70 -21.44 -10.46
C PRO A 342 5.69 -22.30 -9.22
N GLY A 343 6.04 -21.71 -8.09
CA GLY A 343 6.19 -22.41 -6.82
C GLY A 343 4.86 -22.91 -6.26
N ALA A 344 3.74 -22.55 -6.90
CA ALA A 344 2.40 -23.03 -6.56
C ALA A 344 1.99 -24.28 -7.36
N LEU A 345 2.69 -24.66 -8.43
CA LEU A 345 2.32 -25.77 -9.31
C LEU A 345 2.85 -27.13 -8.80
N GLU A 346 2.17 -28.22 -9.18
CA GLU A 346 2.65 -29.58 -8.95
C GLU A 346 3.88 -29.91 -9.81
N PRO A 347 4.84 -30.74 -9.33
CA PRO A 347 5.96 -31.12 -10.17
C PRO A 347 5.37 -31.99 -11.29
N GLN A 348 5.68 -31.68 -12.54
CA GLN A 348 5.27 -32.51 -13.67
C GLN A 348 6.06 -33.80 -13.71
#